data_AF-A0A4U9UUM4-F1
#
_entry.id   AF-A0A4U9UUM4-F1
#
_cell.length_a   1.000
_cell.length_b   1.000
_cell.length_c   1.000
_cell.angle_alpha   90.00
_cell.angle_beta   90.00
_cell.angle_gamma   90.00
#
_symmetry.space_group_name_H-M   'P 1'
#
loop_
_entity.id
_entity.type
_entity.pdbx_description
1 polymer ?
#
loop_
_entity_poly.entity_id
_entity_poly.type
_entity_poly.pdbx_seq_one_letter_code
_entity_poly.pdbx_strand_id
1 'polypeptide(L)'
;MVRILSRRGFTPGSVFKIEPYRDGLIISLISDDAEIQRLLLEVDIHPHIGVDWVRDNGELYLAGDWLTQCGLTGQQLTINVMPSKVMIKVRQGNL
;
A
#
# COMPACT_ATOMS: atom_id res chain seq x y z
N MET A 1 2.76 -0.43 12.87
CA MET A 1 2.55 -1.56 11.94
C MET A 1 1.08 -1.62 11.58
N VAL A 2 0.72 -1.52 10.30
CA VAL A 2 -0.67 -1.74 9.81
C VAL A 2 -0.72 -3.08 9.10
N ARG A 3 -1.68 -3.93 9.48
CA ARG A 3 -1.90 -5.27 8.91
C ARG A 3 -3.24 -5.29 8.22
N ILE A 4 -3.26 -5.68 6.95
CA ILE A 4 -4.49 -5.77 6.16
C ILE A 4 -4.71 -7.22 5.77
N LEU A 5 -5.87 -7.76 6.12
CA LEU A 5 -6.28 -9.10 5.75
C LEU A 5 -6.62 -9.14 4.26
N SER A 6 -5.95 -10.03 3.54
CA SER A 6 -6.21 -10.31 2.12
C SER A 6 -7.59 -10.92 1.92
N ARG A 7 -8.54 -10.06 1.56
CA ARG A 7 -9.73 -10.46 0.82
C ARG A 7 -9.83 -9.52 -0.36
N ARG A 8 -10.15 -10.03 -1.57
CA ARG A 8 -10.33 -9.29 -2.85
C ARG A 8 -9.07 -9.12 -3.73
N GLY A 9 -8.35 -10.21 -3.97
CA GLY A 9 -7.33 -10.31 -5.04
C GLY A 9 -5.87 -10.28 -4.55
N PHE A 10 -5.63 -9.89 -3.31
CA PHE A 10 -4.29 -9.91 -2.70
C PHE A 10 -3.94 -11.34 -2.29
N THR A 11 -3.33 -12.12 -3.17
CA THR A 11 -2.90 -13.50 -2.87
C THR A 11 -1.44 -13.55 -2.45
N PRO A 12 -1.00 -14.55 -1.66
CA PRO A 12 0.41 -14.75 -1.35
C PRO A 12 1.31 -14.67 -2.59
N GLY A 13 2.41 -13.94 -2.49
CA GLY A 13 3.35 -13.73 -3.58
C GLY A 13 2.96 -12.66 -4.61
N SER A 14 1.74 -12.11 -4.54
CA SER A 14 1.37 -10.98 -5.40
C SER A 14 2.16 -9.73 -5.04
N VAL A 15 2.65 -9.03 -6.06
CA VAL A 15 3.37 -7.76 -5.91
C VAL A 15 2.36 -6.62 -5.81
N PHE A 16 2.65 -5.65 -4.95
CA PHE A 16 1.90 -4.41 -4.85
C PHE A 16 2.81 -3.21 -4.80
N LYS A 17 2.27 -2.10 -5.28
CA LYS A 17 2.88 -0.77 -5.24
C LYS A 17 2.22 0.06 -4.13
N ILE A 18 3.02 0.82 -3.39
CA ILE A 18 2.63 1.77 -2.35
C ILE A 18 2.92 3.18 -2.87
N GLU A 19 1.93 4.08 -2.83
CA GLU A 19 2.11 5.47 -3.26
C GLU A 19 1.33 6.43 -2.35
N PRO A 20 1.85 7.64 -2.08
CA PRO A 20 1.07 8.74 -1.54
C PRO A 20 -0.12 9.08 -2.44
N TYR A 21 -1.27 9.34 -1.84
CA TYR A 21 -2.48 9.74 -2.56
C TYR A 21 -3.30 10.76 -1.76
N ARG A 22 -3.15 12.04 -2.11
CA ARG A 22 -3.67 13.18 -1.33
C ARG A 22 -3.17 13.04 0.13
N ASP A 23 -4.04 13.23 1.12
CA ASP A 23 -3.72 13.09 2.55
C ASP A 23 -3.73 11.61 3.01
N GLY A 24 -3.14 10.72 2.23
CA GLY A 24 -3.11 9.30 2.55
C GLY A 24 -2.26 8.46 1.61
N LEU A 25 -2.55 7.16 1.59
CA LEU A 25 -1.83 6.14 0.84
C LEU A 25 -2.79 5.35 -0.03
N ILE A 26 -2.29 4.94 -1.20
CA ILE A 26 -2.89 3.94 -2.05
C ILE A 26 -1.93 2.76 -2.20
N ILE A 27 -2.48 1.56 -2.10
CA ILE A 27 -1.78 0.30 -2.35
C ILE A 27 -2.49 -0.37 -3.50
N SER A 28 -1.77 -0.66 -4.58
CA SER A 28 -2.36 -1.26 -5.79
C SER A 28 -1.63 -2.56 -6.11
N LEU A 29 -2.37 -3.64 -6.35
CA LEU A 29 -1.79 -4.86 -6.91
C LEU A 29 -1.27 -4.57 -8.31
N ILE A 30 -0.11 -5.13 -8.61
CA ILE A 30 0.47 -5.13 -9.95
C ILE A 30 0.43 -6.58 -10.44
N SER A 31 -0.26 -6.80 -11.55
CA SER A 31 -0.36 -8.11 -12.20
C SER A 31 0.44 -8.23 -13.49
N ASP A 32 1.01 -7.11 -13.96
CA ASP A 32 1.80 -7.06 -15.18
C ASP A 32 3.28 -7.22 -14.84
N ASP A 33 3.90 -8.28 -15.36
CA ASP A 33 5.30 -8.61 -15.08
C ASP A 33 6.29 -7.55 -15.59
N ALA A 34 5.97 -6.88 -16.70
CA ALA A 34 6.81 -5.82 -17.24
C ALA A 34 6.76 -4.58 -16.36
N GLU A 35 5.58 -4.22 -15.83
CA GLU A 35 5.44 -3.14 -14.86
C GLU A 35 6.12 -3.49 -13.53
N ILE A 36 6.05 -4.73 -13.05
CA ILE A 36 6.80 -5.18 -11.86
C ILE A 36 8.29 -5.00 -12.07
N GLN A 37 8.85 -5.48 -13.19
CA GLN A 37 10.28 -5.35 -13.49
C GLN A 37 10.69 -3.88 -13.58
N ARG A 38 9.88 -3.05 -14.24
CA ARG A 38 10.12 -1.61 -14.34
C ARG A 38 10.15 -0.95 -12.97
N LEU A 39 9.17 -1.23 -12.11
CA LEU A 39 9.10 -0.66 -10.77
C LEU A 39 10.27 -1.11 -9.89
N LEU A 40 10.73 -2.36 -10.00
CA LEU A 40 11.90 -2.85 -9.27
C LEU A 40 13.20 -2.15 -9.71
N LEU A 41 13.30 -1.73 -10.98
CA LEU A 41 14.44 -0.95 -11.47
C LEU A 41 14.37 0.53 -11.05
N GLU A 42 13.16 1.06 -10.85
CA GLU A 42 12.91 2.47 -10.57
C GLU A 42 12.72 2.78 -9.08
N VAL A 43 12.62 1.76 -8.21
CA VAL A 43 12.27 1.94 -6.78
C VAL A 43 13.28 2.81 -6.02
N ASP A 44 14.58 2.67 -6.32
CA ASP A 44 15.64 3.48 -5.71
C ASP A 44 15.68 4.91 -6.25
N ILE A 45 15.01 5.18 -7.38
CA ILE A 45 14.98 6.47 -8.07
C ILE A 45 13.78 7.32 -7.60
N HIS A 46 12.69 6.67 -7.20
CA HIS A 46 11.46 7.31 -6.77
C HIS A 46 11.19 7.05 -5.28
N PRO A 47 11.71 7.88 -4.35
CA PRO A 47 11.62 7.64 -2.90
C PRO A 47 10.17 7.68 -2.36
N HIS A 48 9.22 8.07 -3.19
CA HIS A 48 7.79 8.13 -2.87
C HIS A 48 7.01 6.95 -3.44
N ILE A 49 7.66 6.00 -4.10
CA ILE A 49 7.05 4.75 -4.57
C ILE A 49 7.69 3.59 -3.81
N GLY A 50 6.85 2.79 -3.15
CA GLY A 50 7.26 1.55 -2.52
C GLY A 50 6.79 0.35 -3.34
N VAL A 51 7.57 -0.73 -3.33
CA VAL A 51 7.18 -2.01 -3.92
C VAL A 51 7.44 -3.09 -2.87
N ASP A 52 6.44 -3.91 -2.60
CA ASP A 52 6.54 -5.05 -1.69
C ASP A 52 5.58 -6.15 -2.16
N TRP A 53 5.61 -7.32 -1.51
CA TRP A 53 4.78 -8.46 -1.85
C TRP A 53 3.88 -8.90 -0.69
N VAL A 54 2.73 -9.47 -1.04
CA VAL A 54 1.84 -10.11 -0.07
C VAL A 54 2.55 -11.34 0.50
N ARG A 55 2.68 -11.40 1.83
CA ARG A 55 3.40 -12.47 2.53
C ARG A 55 2.65 -13.81 2.43
N ASP A 56 3.34 -14.90 2.76
CA ASP A 56 2.79 -16.27 2.69
C ASP A 56 1.54 -16.47 3.54
N ASN A 57 1.41 -15.73 4.64
CA ASN A 57 0.22 -15.73 5.49
C ASN A 57 -0.95 -14.91 4.90
N GLY A 58 -0.81 -14.39 3.67
CA GLY A 58 -1.76 -13.54 2.99
C GLY A 58 -1.74 -12.09 3.45
N GLU A 59 -0.87 -11.69 4.36
CA GLU A 59 -0.91 -10.32 4.88
C GLU A 59 0.00 -9.41 4.07
N LEU A 60 -0.44 -8.17 3.88
CA LEU A 60 0.42 -7.12 3.39
C LEU A 60 0.87 -6.24 4.56
N TYR A 61 2.15 -5.89 4.56
CA TYR A 61 2.77 -5.08 5.58
C TYR A 61 3.21 -3.76 4.97
N LEU A 62 2.93 -2.66 5.68
CA LEU A 62 3.52 -1.36 5.38
C LEU A 62 4.75 -1.18 6.27
N ALA A 63 5.92 -1.46 5.70
CA ALA A 63 7.22 -1.23 6.33
C ALA A 63 7.81 0.14 5.92
N GLY A 64 8.74 0.68 6.71
CA GLY A 64 9.33 2.00 6.46
C GLY A 64 8.47 3.17 6.96
N ASP A 65 8.78 4.38 6.48
CA ASP A 65 8.24 5.63 7.03
C ASP A 65 6.95 6.10 6.35
N TRP A 66 6.28 5.29 5.52
CA TRP A 66 5.11 5.71 4.71
C TRP A 66 4.01 6.40 5.51
N LEU A 67 3.66 5.84 6.67
CA LEU A 67 2.63 6.43 7.54
C LEU A 67 3.07 7.79 8.09
N THR A 68 4.35 7.92 8.44
CA THR A 68 4.91 9.16 8.97
C THR A 68 5.03 10.21 7.86
N GLN A 69 5.53 9.83 6.69
CA GLN A 69 5.65 10.70 5.51
C GLN A 69 4.30 11.22 5.01
N CYS A 70 3.24 10.42 5.13
CA CYS A 70 1.88 10.83 4.77
C CYS A 70 1.11 11.48 5.93
N GLY A 71 1.74 11.76 7.08
CA GLY A 71 1.08 12.38 8.24
C GLY A 71 -0.03 11.53 8.87
N LEU A 72 -0.01 10.22 8.65
CA LEU A 72 -1.01 9.26 9.14
C LEU A 72 -0.67 8.72 10.53
N THR A 73 0.58 8.86 10.97
CA THR A 73 1.02 8.41 12.30
C THR A 73 0.26 9.14 13.41
N GLY A 74 -0.30 8.39 14.36
CA GLY A 74 -1.08 8.95 15.48
C GLY A 74 -2.51 9.37 15.15
N GLN A 75 -2.91 9.29 13.87
CA GLN A 75 -4.27 9.60 13.44
C GLN A 75 -5.18 8.37 13.50
N GLN A 76 -6.48 8.58 13.67
CA GLN A 76 -7.45 7.52 13.41
C GLN A 76 -7.56 7.34 11.89
N LEU A 77 -7.47 6.11 11.39
CA LEU A 77 -7.43 5.82 9.95
C LEU A 77 -8.72 5.15 9.47
N THR A 78 -9.12 5.47 8.24
CA THR A 78 -10.09 4.71 7.45
C THR A 78 -9.34 3.88 6.42
N ILE A 79 -9.63 2.57 6.39
CA ILE A 79 -9.06 1.62 5.43
C ILE A 79 -10.18 1.13 4.51
N ASN A 80 -10.11 1.52 3.23
CA ASN A 80 -11.04 1.08 2.20
C ASN A 80 -10.39 -0.01 1.34
N VAL A 81 -10.93 -1.22 1.39
CA VAL A 81 -10.44 -2.35 0.60
C VAL A 81 -11.34 -2.55 -0.63
N MET A 82 -10.77 -2.38 -1.81
CA MET A 82 -11.39 -2.56 -3.13
C MET A 82 -10.72 -3.73 -3.86
N PRO A 83 -11.32 -4.27 -4.94
CA PRO A 83 -10.61 -5.22 -5.81
C PRO A 83 -9.26 -4.65 -6.25
N SER A 84 -8.18 -5.38 -5.99
CA SER A 84 -6.81 -5.02 -6.37
C SER A 84 -6.27 -3.70 -5.80
N LYS A 85 -6.97 -3.08 -4.85
CA LYS A 85 -6.60 -1.76 -4.33
C LYS A 85 -7.00 -1.57 -2.88
N VAL A 86 -6.13 -0.96 -2.08
CA VAL A 86 -6.43 -0.51 -0.72
C VAL A 86 -6.14 0.98 -0.66
N MET A 87 -7.05 1.74 -0.05
CA MET A 87 -6.82 3.14 0.27
C MET A 87 -6.80 3.33 1.79
N ILE A 88 -5.77 4.00 2.31
CA ILE A 88 -5.62 4.35 3.72
C ILE A 88 -5.60 5.86 3.82
N LYS A 89 -6.49 6.43 4.64
CA LYS A 89 -6.57 7.88 4.86
C LYS A 89 -6.88 8.18 6.31
N VAL A 90 -6.65 9.41 6.74
CA VAL A 90 -7.18 9.91 8.01
C VAL A 90 -8.71 9.75 7.99
N ARG A 91 -9.26 9.23 9.08
CA ARG A 91 -10.70 9.16 9.29
C ARG A 91 -11.20 10.59 9.43
N GLN A 92 -11.97 11.05 8.45
CA GLN A 92 -12.70 12.29 8.59
C GLN A 92 -13.77 12.07 9.66
N GLY A 93 -13.69 12.83 10.75
CA GLY A 93 -14.82 12.96 11.67
C GLY A 93 -15.95 13.63 10.91
N ASN A 94 -17.18 13.11 11.06
CA ASN A 94 -18.35 13.90 10.70
C ASN A 94 -18.37 15.10 11.67
N LEU A 95 -18.01 16.28 11.17
CA LEU A 95 -18.34 17.54 11.83
C LEU A 95 -19.86 17.78 11.73
#